data_AF-A0A3L7X6Z5-F1
#
_entry.id   AF-A0A3L7X6Z5-F1
#
_cell.length_a   1.000
_cell.length_b   1.000
_cell.length_c   1.000
_cell.angle_alpha   90.00
_cell.angle_beta   90.00
_cell.angle_gamma   90.00
#
_symmetry.space_group_name_H-M   'P 1'
#
loop_
_entity.id
_entity.type
_entity.pdbx_description
1 polymer ?
#
loop_
_entity_poly.entity_id
_entity_poly.type
_entity_poly.pdbx_seq_one_letter_code
_entity_poly.pdbx_strand_id
1 'polypeptide(L)'
;MAAAWHDSHDASGGEKVDILAHEAISLAHQVLERFPEMRRKHMFIAGGAAVSSAVIIAAGVAVAHRLRAGRSAEQAVNEVTEDELEGLRLVERPKKARFGRSKDERPTGSDR
;
A
#
# COMPACT_ATOMS: atom_id res chain seq x y z
N MET A 1 1.18 49.00 -18.16
CA MET A 1 1.56 48.17 -16.99
C MET A 1 0.87 46.82 -17.12
N ALA A 2 1.53 45.86 -17.77
CA ALA A 2 1.02 44.50 -17.90
C ALA A 2 1.42 43.70 -16.64
N ALA A 3 0.43 43.17 -15.93
CA ALA A 3 0.66 42.28 -14.81
C ALA A 3 1.27 40.97 -15.32
N ALA A 4 2.53 40.74 -14.98
CA ALA A 4 3.21 39.48 -15.22
C ALA A 4 2.57 38.42 -14.31
N TRP A 5 1.76 37.55 -14.89
CA TRP A 5 1.38 36.29 -14.27
C TRP A 5 2.65 35.46 -14.18
N HIS A 6 3.26 35.39 -12.99
CA HIS A 6 4.28 34.40 -12.69
C HIS A 6 3.62 33.03 -12.78
N ASP A 7 3.98 32.31 -13.85
CA ASP A 7 3.70 30.89 -13.97
C ASP A 7 4.35 30.17 -12.80
N SER A 8 3.53 29.80 -11.82
CA SER A 8 3.96 29.17 -10.58
C SER A 8 4.10 27.66 -10.82
N HIS A 9 4.87 27.26 -11.84
CA HIS A 9 5.15 25.85 -12.14
C HIS A 9 6.18 25.23 -11.17
N ASP A 10 6.77 26.02 -10.28
CA ASP A 10 7.64 25.58 -9.18
C ASP A 10 6.94 25.55 -7.81
N ALA A 11 5.62 25.39 -7.80
CA ALA A 11 4.89 25.16 -6.56
C ALA A 11 4.96 23.68 -6.15
N SER A 12 5.88 23.39 -5.22
CA SER A 12 6.05 22.17 -4.41
C SER A 12 7.11 21.19 -4.92
N GLY A 13 8.22 21.13 -4.18
CA GLY A 13 9.17 20.02 -4.14
C GLY A 13 8.54 18.76 -3.55
N GLY A 14 7.52 18.23 -4.24
CA GLY A 14 7.03 16.88 -4.02
C GLY A 14 8.04 15.89 -4.59
N GLU A 15 8.34 14.83 -3.84
CA GLU A 15 9.12 13.70 -4.34
C GLU A 15 8.51 13.22 -5.66
N LYS A 16 9.34 13.16 -6.72
CA LYS A 16 8.88 12.63 -8.02
C LYS A 16 8.32 11.24 -7.76
N VAL A 17 7.10 10.99 -8.23
CA VAL A 17 6.48 9.66 -8.14
C VAL A 17 7.46 8.65 -8.71
N ASP A 18 7.86 7.68 -7.88
CA ASP A 18 8.73 6.58 -8.30
C ASP A 18 8.08 5.92 -9.53
N ILE A 19 8.79 5.89 -10.65
CA ILE A 19 8.32 5.34 -11.93
C ILE A 19 7.85 3.91 -11.71
N LEU A 20 8.55 3.15 -10.86
CA LEU A 20 8.19 1.78 -10.52
C LEU A 20 6.86 1.71 -9.77
N ALA A 21 6.60 2.65 -8.85
CA ALA A 21 5.32 2.72 -8.15
C ALA A 21 4.17 3.03 -9.11
N HIS A 22 4.39 3.95 -10.06
CA HIS A 22 3.41 4.27 -11.09
C HIS A 22 3.10 3.07 -12.01
N GLU A 23 4.14 2.38 -12.47
CA GLU A 23 4.01 1.16 -13.28
C GLU A 23 3.28 0.06 -12.51
N ALA A 24 3.67 -0.17 -11.24
CA ALA A 24 3.05 -1.21 -10.42
C ALA A 24 1.55 -0.98 -10.19
N ILE A 25 1.11 0.26 -9.96
CA ILE A 25 -0.31 0.60 -9.83
C ILE A 25 -1.05 0.38 -11.15
N SER A 26 -0.44 0.77 -12.27
CA SER A 26 -1.05 0.59 -13.60
C SER A 26 -1.26 -0.89 -13.93
N LEU A 27 -0.27 -1.73 -13.60
CA LEU A 27 -0.33 -3.18 -13.77
C LEU A 27 -1.25 -3.87 -12.76
N ALA A 28 -1.43 -3.31 -11.55
CA ALA A 28 -2.35 -3.84 -10.55
C ALA A 28 -3.79 -3.93 -11.07
N HIS A 29 -4.22 -2.96 -11.87
CA HIS A 29 -5.54 -3.02 -12.51
C HIS A 29 -5.66 -4.21 -13.48
N GLN A 30 -4.60 -4.49 -14.26
CA GLN A 30 -4.56 -5.65 -15.16
C GLN A 30 -4.58 -6.98 -14.40
N VAL A 31 -3.89 -7.06 -13.25
CA VAL A 31 -3.96 -8.22 -12.36
C VAL A 31 -5.40 -8.47 -11.91
N LEU A 32 -6.13 -7.43 -11.49
CA LEU A 32 -7.51 -7.58 -10.99
C LEU A 32 -8.52 -7.97 -12.08
N GLU A 33 -8.23 -7.67 -13.36
CA GLU A 33 -9.04 -8.16 -14.48
C GLU A 33 -8.95 -9.68 -14.65
N ARG A 34 -7.82 -10.30 -14.25
CA ARG A 34 -7.64 -11.76 -14.28
C ARG A 34 -8.44 -12.48 -13.18
N PHE A 35 -8.81 -11.77 -12.12
CA PHE A 35 -9.52 -12.33 -10.96
C PHE A 35 -10.89 -11.65 -10.76
N PRO A 36 -11.87 -11.91 -11.65
CA PRO A 36 -13.16 -11.21 -11.63
C PRO A 36 -13.99 -11.50 -10.38
N GLU A 37 -13.83 -12.69 -9.77
CA GLU A 37 -14.46 -13.03 -8.49
C GLU A 37 -13.89 -12.19 -7.35
N MET A 38 -12.56 -12.04 -7.28
CA MET A 38 -11.92 -11.16 -6.30
C MET A 38 -12.34 -9.72 -6.46
N ARG A 39 -12.38 -9.20 -7.69
CA ARG A 39 -12.85 -7.85 -7.98
C ARG A 39 -14.27 -7.64 -7.46
N ARG A 40 -15.18 -8.58 -7.71
CA ARG A 40 -16.57 -8.55 -7.22
C ARG A 40 -16.67 -8.60 -5.70
N LYS A 41 -15.97 -9.54 -5.05
CA LYS A 41 -15.88 -9.64 -3.58
C LYS A 41 -15.41 -8.33 -2.94
N HIS A 42 -14.62 -7.53 -3.66
CA HIS A 42 -13.96 -6.32 -3.18
C HIS A 42 -14.60 -5.01 -3.67
N MET A 43 -15.71 -5.07 -4.39
CA MET A 43 -16.46 -3.88 -4.81
C MET A 43 -17.38 -3.44 -3.68
N PHE A 44 -16.99 -2.36 -2.98
CA PHE A 44 -17.66 -1.93 -1.74
C PHE A 44 -18.15 -0.48 -1.74
N ILE A 45 -17.71 0.37 -2.66
CA ILE A 45 -18.11 1.79 -2.66
C ILE A 45 -19.31 1.98 -3.60
N ALA A 46 -20.37 2.60 -3.05
CA ALA A 46 -21.58 3.03 -3.77
C ALA A 46 -22.30 1.93 -4.58
N GLY A 47 -22.67 0.82 -3.95
CA GLY A 47 -23.48 -0.23 -4.61
C GLY A 47 -22.73 -1.09 -5.61
N GLY A 48 -21.40 -1.19 -5.47
CA GLY A 48 -20.55 -1.94 -6.39
C GLY A 48 -20.03 -1.10 -7.55
N ALA A 49 -19.84 0.21 -7.38
CA ALA A 49 -19.29 1.06 -8.44
C ALA A 49 -17.76 1.13 -8.45
N ALA A 50 -17.10 0.85 -7.32
CA ALA A 50 -15.65 0.91 -7.22
C ALA A 50 -15.05 -0.22 -6.37
N VAL A 51 -13.87 -0.64 -6.80
CA VAL A 51 -13.04 -1.67 -6.16
C VAL A 51 -12.35 -1.08 -4.93
N SER A 52 -12.27 -1.85 -3.85
CA SER A 52 -11.56 -1.47 -2.64
C SER A 52 -10.10 -1.15 -2.94
N SER A 53 -9.63 0.02 -2.47
CA SER A 53 -8.23 0.43 -2.59
C SER A 53 -7.26 -0.58 -1.97
N ALA A 54 -7.69 -1.32 -0.94
CA ALA A 54 -6.86 -2.34 -0.29
C ALA A 54 -6.45 -3.47 -1.25
N VAL A 55 -7.35 -3.91 -2.15
CA VAL A 55 -7.03 -4.99 -3.10
C VAL A 55 -6.13 -4.48 -4.22
N ILE A 56 -6.30 -3.21 -4.62
CA ILE A 56 -5.44 -2.55 -5.61
C ILE A 56 -4.02 -2.41 -5.04
N ILE A 57 -3.90 -2.00 -3.77
CA ILE A 57 -2.61 -1.89 -3.08
C ILE A 57 -1.94 -3.26 -2.98
N ALA A 58 -2.67 -4.31 -2.59
CA ALA A 58 -2.13 -5.66 -2.53
C ALA A 58 -1.58 -6.13 -3.89
N ALA A 59 -2.36 -5.97 -4.96
CA ALA A 59 -1.91 -6.27 -6.32
C ALA A 59 -0.69 -5.42 -6.73
N GLY A 60 -0.69 -4.13 -6.40
CA GLY A 60 0.44 -3.23 -6.68
C GLY A 60 1.72 -3.64 -5.95
N VAL A 61 1.63 -4.07 -4.69
CA VAL A 61 2.79 -4.56 -3.93
C VAL A 61 3.33 -5.86 -4.54
N ALA A 62 2.46 -6.81 -4.89
CA ALA A 62 2.84 -8.07 -5.51
C ALA A 62 3.57 -7.86 -6.85
N VAL A 63 3.09 -6.92 -7.66
CA VAL A 63 3.73 -6.53 -8.93
C VAL A 63 5.05 -5.79 -8.68
N ALA A 64 5.06 -4.79 -7.80
CA ALA A 64 6.27 -4.02 -7.48
C ALA A 64 7.40 -4.92 -6.99
N HIS A 65 7.09 -5.93 -6.17
CA HIS A 65 8.07 -6.92 -5.71
C HIS A 65 8.69 -7.69 -6.89
N ARG A 66 7.90 -8.07 -7.90
CA ARG A 66 8.36 -8.79 -9.09
C ARG A 66 9.16 -7.91 -10.04
N LEU A 67 8.72 -6.66 -10.27
CA LEU A 67 9.47 -5.69 -11.05
C LEU A 67 10.85 -5.42 -10.41
N ARG A 68 10.90 -5.27 -9.08
CA ARG A 68 12.16 -5.13 -8.33
C ARG A 68 13.06 -6.35 -8.42
N ALA A 69 12.48 -7.54 -8.60
CA ALA A 69 13.22 -8.78 -8.85
C ALA A 69 13.68 -8.95 -10.31
N GLY A 70 13.48 -7.95 -11.18
CA GLY A 70 13.89 -7.97 -12.58
C GLY A 70 12.96 -8.74 -13.51
N ARG A 71 11.74 -9.07 -13.07
CA ARG A 71 10.72 -9.68 -13.94
C ARG A 71 10.18 -8.65 -14.92
N SER A 72 9.79 -9.11 -16.12
CA SER A 72 9.07 -8.26 -17.07
C SER A 72 7.67 -7.91 -16.56
N ALA A 73 7.08 -6.84 -17.07
CA ALA A 73 5.71 -6.45 -16.71
C ALA A 73 4.69 -7.59 -16.92
N GLU A 74 4.81 -8.30 -18.05
CA GLU A 74 3.94 -9.44 -18.37
C GLU A 74 4.11 -10.60 -17.37
N GLN A 75 5.36 -10.95 -17.03
CA GLN A 75 5.63 -11.96 -15.98
C GLN A 75 5.10 -11.50 -14.63
N ALA A 76 5.34 -10.23 -14.28
CA ALA A 76 4.91 -9.65 -13.02
C ALA A 76 3.39 -9.72 -12.85
N VAL A 77 2.63 -9.47 -13.93
CA VAL A 77 1.17 -9.61 -13.91
C VAL A 77 0.76 -11.09 -13.86
N ASN A 78 1.36 -11.95 -14.68
CA ASN A 78 0.93 -13.34 -14.85
C ASN A 78 1.23 -14.23 -13.64
N GLU A 79 2.32 -13.96 -12.92
CA GLU A 79 2.77 -14.73 -11.77
C GLU A 79 2.03 -14.38 -10.47
N VAL A 80 1.21 -13.32 -10.45
CA VAL A 80 0.36 -13.02 -9.29
C VAL A 80 -0.75 -14.06 -9.19
N THR A 81 -0.97 -14.57 -7.98
CA THR A 81 -2.00 -15.58 -7.67
C THR A 81 -3.14 -14.99 -6.85
N GLU A 82 -4.30 -15.65 -6.88
CA GLU A 82 -5.46 -15.22 -6.08
C GLU A 82 -5.17 -15.28 -4.57
N ASP A 83 -4.51 -16.35 -4.12
CA ASP A 83 -4.11 -16.53 -2.72
C ASP A 83 -3.19 -15.41 -2.21
N GLU A 84 -2.30 -14.89 -3.06
CA GLU A 84 -1.42 -13.77 -2.71
C GLU A 84 -2.24 -12.48 -2.49
N LEU A 85 -3.26 -12.24 -3.30
CA LEU A 85 -4.15 -11.08 -3.17
C LEU A 85 -5.04 -11.18 -1.92
N GLU A 86 -5.48 -12.38 -1.54
CA GLU A 86 -6.22 -12.63 -0.31
C GLU A 86 -5.30 -12.53 0.93
N GLY A 87 -4.08 -13.08 0.84
CA GLY A 87 -3.09 -13.19 1.91
C GLY A 87 -2.37 -11.88 2.26
N LEU A 88 -2.17 -10.96 1.32
CA LEU A 88 -1.55 -9.65 1.58
C LEU A 88 -2.37 -8.75 2.53
N ARG A 89 -3.61 -9.12 2.84
CA ARG A 89 -4.42 -8.52 3.91
C ARG A 89 -3.90 -8.83 5.32
N LEU A 90 -3.09 -9.88 5.48
CA LEU A 90 -2.68 -10.45 6.77
C LEU A 90 -1.27 -10.03 7.22
N VAL A 91 -0.67 -8.99 6.65
CA VAL A 91 0.51 -8.39 7.30
C VAL A 91 0.02 -7.72 8.58
N GLU A 92 -0.03 -8.50 9.67
CA GLU A 92 -0.35 -8.02 10.99
C GLU A 92 0.56 -6.85 11.29
N ARG A 93 -0.02 -5.64 11.38
CA ARG A 93 0.71 -4.47 11.85
C ARG A 93 1.31 -4.87 13.20
N PRO A 94 2.64 -4.85 13.38
CA PRO A 94 3.23 -5.22 14.66
C PRO A 94 2.59 -4.34 15.72
N LYS A 95 1.84 -4.95 16.65
CA LYS A 95 1.23 -4.23 17.76
C LYS A 95 2.37 -3.54 18.47
N LYS A 96 2.43 -2.20 18.37
CA LYS A 96 3.37 -1.38 19.15
C LYS A 96 3.34 -1.93 20.56
N ALA A 97 4.45 -2.51 21.02
CA ALA A 97 4.59 -2.92 22.41
C ALA A 97 4.20 -1.70 23.23
N ARG A 98 3.09 -1.82 23.99
CA ARG A 98 2.69 -0.78 24.91
C ARG A 98 3.85 -0.70 25.88
N PHE A 99 4.64 0.36 25.80
CA PHE A 99 5.70 0.64 26.75
C PHE A 99 5.08 0.50 28.14
N GLY A 100 5.41 -0.61 28.80
CA GLY A 100 4.93 -0.93 30.12
C GLY A 100 5.45 0.14 31.04
N ARG A 101 4.54 0.95 31.59
CA ARG A 101 4.83 1.67 32.83
C ARG A 101 5.00 0.57 33.88
N SER A 102 6.24 0.19 34.17
CA SER A 102 6.56 -0.73 35.27
C SER A 102 6.04 -0.10 36.55
N LYS A 103 4.93 -0.63 37.05
CA LYS A 103 4.31 -0.20 38.31
C LYS A 103 4.78 -1.14 39.41
N ASP A 104 6.07 -1.33 39.57
CA ASP A 104 6.63 -2.12 40.69
C ASP A 104 8.05 -1.64 40.98
N GLU A 105 8.14 -0.53 41.70
CA GLU A 105 9.30 -0.21 42.53
C GLU A 105 8.80 0.71 43.65
N ARG A 106 8.13 0.10 44.65
CA ARG A 106 8.09 0.69 45.99
C ARG A 106 9.35 0.20 46.68
N PRO A 107 10.30 1.07 47.09
CA PRO A 107 11.38 0.64 47.96
C PRO A 107 10.77 0.30 49.32
N THR A 108 10.65 -0.99 49.62
CA THR A 108 10.50 -1.48 50.99
C THR A 108 11.84 -1.33 51.69
N GLY A 109 12.09 -0.15 52.24
CA GLY A 109 13.19 0.09 53.18
C GLY A 109 12.65 0.10 54.60
N SER A 110 12.67 -1.07 55.24
CA SER A 110 12.66 -1.21 56.70
C SER A 110 14.07 -0.92 57.24
N ASP A 111 14.15 -0.52 58.50
CA ASP A 111 15.32 -0.48 59.40
C ASP A 111 16.14 0.82 59.44
N ARG A 112 15.75 1.75 60.32
CA ARG A 112 16.31 1.92 61.67
C ARG A 112 15.59 3.01 62.46
#